data_AF-A0A0Y9T3V9-F1
#
_entry.id   AF-A0A0Y9T3V9-F1
#
_cell.length_a   1.000
_cell.length_b   1.000
_cell.length_c   1.000
_cell.angle_alpha   90.00
_cell.angle_beta   90.00
_cell.angle_gamma   90.00
#
_symmetry.space_group_name_H-M   'P 1'
#
loop_
_entity.id
_entity.type
_entity.pdbx_description
1 polymer ?
#
loop_
_entity_poly.entity_id
_entity_poly.type
_entity_poly.pdbx_seq_one_letter_code
_entity_poly.pdbx_strand_id
1 'polypeptide(L)'
;MSSDLKQTPLYQNYVDRGAKIVEFGGWAMPVQFSSIKEEHNAVRYEIGLFDVSHMGEIEVTGKDASQFVQYLLSNDTDNLTTSKALYTALCNEEGGIIDDLVIYKLADDNYLLVVNAANTEKDFNWILKHKEKFDVEVQNVSNQYGQLAIQGPKARDLINQLVDEDVTEMKMFEFKQGVKLFGANVILSQSGYTGEDGFEIYCNIDDTEKIWDGLLEYNVMPCGLGARDTLRLEAGLPLHGQDLTESITPYEGGIAFVSKPLIDADFIGKSVLKDQKENGAPRRTVGLELLEKGIARTGYEVMDLDGNIIGEVTSGTQSPSSGKSIALAMIKRDEFEMGRELLVQVRKRQLKAKIVKKNQIDK
;
A
#
# COMPACT_ATOMS: atom_id res chain seq x y z
N MET A 1 22.74 -13.83 13.19
CA MET A 1 21.62 -13.78 14.16
C MET A 1 20.35 -13.74 13.34
N SER A 2 19.75 -14.89 13.00
CA SER A 2 18.59 -14.97 12.10
C SER A 2 17.56 -16.00 12.56
N SER A 3 17.40 -16.22 13.86
CA SER A 3 16.59 -17.34 14.37
C SER A 3 15.09 -17.07 14.51
N ASP A 4 14.56 -15.85 14.31
CA ASP A 4 13.15 -15.57 14.67
C ASP A 4 12.37 -14.68 13.68
N LEU A 5 12.79 -14.58 12.41
CA LEU A 5 11.97 -13.86 11.40
C LEU A 5 10.77 -14.71 10.98
N LYS A 6 9.59 -14.09 10.87
CA LYS A 6 8.39 -14.71 10.29
C LYS A 6 8.65 -15.06 8.81
N GLN A 7 8.04 -16.14 8.31
CA GLN A 7 8.25 -16.65 6.95
C GLN A 7 6.90 -16.83 6.27
N THR A 8 6.79 -16.38 5.02
CA THR A 8 5.62 -16.67 4.19
C THR A 8 5.67 -18.14 3.72
N PRO A 9 4.55 -18.70 3.21
CA PRO A 9 4.56 -20.04 2.62
C PRO A 9 5.55 -20.20 1.46
N LEU A 10 5.96 -19.10 0.80
CA LEU A 10 6.88 -19.11 -0.33
C LEU A 10 8.35 -18.95 0.07
N TYR A 11 8.68 -18.94 1.36
CA TYR A 11 10.06 -18.74 1.82
C TYR A 11 11.06 -19.69 1.16
N GLN A 12 10.75 -20.99 1.10
CA GLN A 12 11.63 -21.97 0.46
C GLN A 12 11.76 -21.71 -1.05
N ASN A 13 10.66 -21.29 -1.69
CA ASN A 13 10.61 -20.90 -3.10
C ASN A 13 11.58 -19.72 -3.39
N TYR A 14 11.72 -18.77 -2.46
CA TYR A 14 12.71 -17.70 -2.57
C TYR A 14 14.15 -18.23 -2.52
N VAL A 15 14.41 -19.12 -1.56
CA VAL A 15 15.74 -19.72 -1.33
C VAL A 15 16.18 -20.51 -2.56
N ASP A 16 15.30 -21.36 -3.09
CA ASP A 16 15.57 -22.23 -4.23
C ASP A 16 15.83 -21.42 -5.51
N ARG A 17 15.22 -20.23 -5.62
CA ARG A 17 15.41 -19.29 -6.74
C ARG A 17 16.59 -18.33 -6.52
N GLY A 18 17.34 -18.47 -5.42
CA GLY A 18 18.51 -17.64 -5.13
C GLY A 18 18.17 -16.18 -4.83
N ALA A 19 16.95 -15.90 -4.37
CA ALA A 19 16.55 -14.54 -4.03
C ALA A 19 17.40 -13.97 -2.88
N LYS A 20 17.64 -12.66 -2.91
CA LYS A 20 18.27 -11.97 -1.80
C LYS A 20 17.21 -11.67 -0.74
N ILE A 21 17.31 -12.30 0.42
CA ILE A 21 16.33 -12.16 1.50
C ILE A 21 16.81 -11.10 2.51
N VAL A 22 15.89 -10.25 2.98
CA VAL A 22 16.11 -9.21 4.00
C VAL A 22 15.04 -9.30 5.08
N GLU A 23 15.30 -8.67 6.24
CA GLU A 23 14.26 -8.38 7.21
C GLU A 23 13.38 -7.23 6.70
N PHE A 24 12.06 -7.42 6.72
CA PHE A 24 11.07 -6.37 6.45
C PHE A 24 9.86 -6.56 7.36
N GLY A 25 9.62 -5.63 8.29
CA GLY A 25 8.48 -5.71 9.21
C GLY A 25 8.46 -6.97 10.09
N GLY A 26 9.63 -7.52 10.44
CA GLY A 26 9.75 -8.79 11.17
C GLY A 26 9.63 -10.06 10.32
N TRP A 27 9.51 -9.93 8.99
CA TRP A 27 9.45 -11.04 8.04
C TRP A 27 10.75 -11.20 7.24
N ALA A 28 11.04 -12.44 6.84
CA ALA A 28 12.11 -12.76 5.91
C ALA A 28 11.59 -12.70 4.47
N MET A 29 11.82 -11.56 3.79
CA MET A 29 11.23 -11.28 2.47
C MET A 29 12.29 -11.10 1.38
N PRO A 30 12.00 -11.46 0.11
CA PRO A 30 12.93 -11.27 -1.00
C PRO A 30 12.97 -9.79 -1.37
N VAL A 31 14.15 -9.16 -1.29
CA VAL A 31 14.34 -7.78 -1.80
C VAL A 31 14.49 -7.77 -3.32
N GLN A 32 15.01 -8.85 -3.90
CA GLN A 32 15.12 -9.09 -5.34
C GLN A 32 15.35 -10.59 -5.62
N PHE A 33 14.87 -11.06 -6.77
CA PHE A 33 15.16 -12.37 -7.37
C PHE A 33 16.24 -12.26 -8.46
N SER A 34 16.21 -11.19 -9.26
CA SER A 34 17.21 -10.88 -10.29
C SER A 34 17.89 -9.55 -9.94
N SER A 35 17.43 -8.45 -10.51
CA SER A 35 17.80 -7.10 -10.11
C SER A 35 16.56 -6.22 -9.97
N ILE A 36 16.61 -5.25 -9.05
CA ILE A 36 15.51 -4.30 -8.82
C ILE A 36 15.07 -3.62 -10.13
N LYS A 37 16.02 -3.30 -11.02
CA LYS A 37 15.74 -2.66 -12.30
C LYS A 37 15.04 -3.61 -13.29
N GLU A 38 15.49 -4.85 -13.40
CA GLU A 38 14.86 -5.83 -14.30
C GLU A 38 13.45 -6.17 -13.83
N GLU A 39 13.26 -6.41 -12.54
CA GLU A 39 11.94 -6.67 -11.93
C GLU A 39 10.99 -5.48 -12.07
N HIS A 40 11.48 -4.26 -11.81
CA HIS A 40 10.71 -3.04 -12.03
C HIS A 40 10.25 -2.91 -13.49
N ASN A 41 11.17 -3.12 -14.44
CA ASN A 41 10.86 -3.04 -15.86
C ASN A 41 9.90 -4.14 -16.30
N ALA A 42 9.99 -5.34 -15.71
CA ALA A 42 9.04 -6.41 -15.98
C ALA A 42 7.61 -5.98 -15.62
N VAL A 43 7.40 -5.30 -14.48
CA VAL A 43 6.07 -4.77 -14.14
C VAL A 43 5.64 -3.65 -15.09
N ARG A 44 6.56 -2.72 -15.44
CA ARG A 44 6.22 -1.59 -16.32
C ARG A 44 5.83 -2.00 -17.74
N TYR A 45 6.46 -3.05 -18.29
CA TYR A 45 6.34 -3.38 -19.70
C TYR A 45 5.69 -4.76 -19.96
N GLU A 46 5.69 -5.65 -18.98
CA GLU A 46 5.29 -7.04 -19.09
C GLU A 46 4.36 -7.43 -17.91
N ILE A 47 4.77 -8.41 -17.10
CA ILE A 47 4.06 -8.88 -15.90
C ILE A 47 5.10 -9.20 -14.82
N GLY A 48 4.88 -8.67 -13.62
CA GLY A 48 5.59 -9.07 -12.40
C GLY A 48 4.66 -9.70 -11.37
N LEU A 49 5.21 -10.60 -10.57
CA LEU A 49 4.51 -11.33 -9.50
C LEU A 49 5.21 -11.10 -8.17
N PHE A 50 4.47 -10.63 -7.18
CA PHE A 50 4.95 -10.37 -5.83
C PHE A 50 4.28 -11.31 -4.84
N ASP A 51 5.07 -11.83 -3.91
CA ASP A 51 4.52 -12.39 -2.68
C ASP A 51 4.28 -11.25 -1.69
N VAL A 52 3.01 -11.07 -1.33
CA VAL A 52 2.56 -10.10 -0.33
C VAL A 52 1.86 -10.77 0.84
N SER A 53 2.03 -12.08 1.04
CA SER A 53 1.46 -12.87 2.16
C SER A 53 2.03 -12.51 3.55
N HIS A 54 2.85 -11.47 3.63
CA HIS A 54 3.31 -10.89 4.89
C HIS A 54 2.35 -9.81 5.41
N MET A 55 1.43 -9.34 4.57
CA MET A 55 0.32 -8.46 4.98
C MET A 55 -0.52 -9.16 6.06
N GLY A 56 -1.30 -8.37 6.80
CA GLY A 56 -2.18 -8.90 7.84
C GLY A 56 -3.62 -8.93 7.38
N GLU A 57 -4.35 -9.94 7.80
CA GLU A 57 -5.78 -10.09 7.56
C GLU A 57 -6.52 -10.16 8.90
N ILE A 58 -7.42 -9.20 9.12
CA ILE A 58 -8.26 -9.11 10.31
C ILE A 58 -9.71 -9.24 9.87
N GLU A 59 -10.38 -10.29 10.34
CA GLU A 59 -11.79 -10.53 10.06
C GLU A 59 -12.66 -9.92 11.17
N VAL A 60 -13.72 -9.23 10.76
CA VAL A 60 -14.74 -8.67 11.63
C VAL A 60 -16.08 -9.24 11.22
N THR A 61 -16.72 -9.97 12.13
CA THR A 61 -18.04 -10.58 11.89
C THR A 61 -19.06 -10.19 12.95
N GLY A 62 -20.35 -10.35 12.66
CA GLY A 62 -21.43 -10.17 13.63
C GLY A 62 -22.47 -9.12 13.25
N LYS A 63 -23.53 -9.04 14.05
CA LYS A 63 -24.72 -8.24 13.72
C LYS A 63 -24.45 -6.73 13.61
N ASP A 64 -23.44 -6.24 14.34
CA ASP A 64 -23.07 -4.84 14.38
C ASP A 64 -21.79 -4.56 13.55
N ALA A 65 -21.35 -5.51 12.71
CA ALA A 65 -20.09 -5.43 11.98
C ALA A 65 -20.02 -4.20 11.07
N SER A 66 -21.11 -3.89 10.34
CA SER A 66 -21.19 -2.71 9.47
C SER A 66 -20.99 -1.39 10.24
N GLN A 67 -21.68 -1.23 11.37
CA GLN A 67 -21.58 -0.05 12.23
C GLN A 67 -20.19 0.05 12.85
N PHE A 68 -19.61 -1.08 13.24
CA PHE A 68 -18.29 -1.13 13.84
C PHE A 68 -17.19 -0.76 12.85
N VAL A 69 -17.20 -1.31 11.63
CA VAL A 69 -16.20 -0.93 10.61
C VAL A 69 -16.36 0.54 10.20
N GLN A 70 -17.59 1.08 10.12
CA GLN A 70 -17.78 2.51 9.87
C GLN A 70 -17.19 3.38 10.99
N TYR A 71 -17.35 2.96 12.25
CA TYR A 71 -16.83 3.71 13.40
C TYR A 71 -15.29 3.74 13.43
N LEU A 72 -14.63 2.67 12.99
CA LEU A 72 -13.18 2.55 12.95
C LEU A 72 -12.52 3.34 11.81
N LEU A 73 -13.19 3.43 10.66
CA LEU A 73 -12.56 3.79 9.39
C LEU A 73 -12.92 5.20 8.94
N SER A 74 -11.95 5.90 8.36
CA SER A 74 -12.16 7.29 7.93
C SER A 74 -13.00 7.44 6.66
N ASN A 75 -13.19 6.37 5.89
CA ASN A 75 -13.94 6.39 4.63
C ASN A 75 -15.42 6.06 4.88
N ASP A 76 -16.25 6.24 3.84
CA ASP A 76 -17.67 5.92 3.86
C ASP A 76 -17.87 4.46 3.47
N THR A 77 -18.13 3.60 4.46
CA THR A 77 -18.24 2.15 4.29
C THR A 77 -19.55 1.72 3.63
N ASP A 78 -20.53 2.62 3.48
CA ASP A 78 -21.76 2.33 2.71
C ASP A 78 -21.46 2.12 1.22
N ASN A 79 -20.27 2.53 0.75
CA ASN A 79 -19.80 2.26 -0.61
C ASN A 79 -19.28 0.83 -0.81
N LEU A 80 -19.19 0.01 0.25
CA LEU A 80 -18.83 -1.39 0.16
C LEU A 80 -19.99 -2.22 -0.40
N THR A 81 -19.66 -3.18 -1.25
CA THR A 81 -20.56 -4.25 -1.66
C THR A 81 -19.81 -5.58 -1.61
N THR A 82 -20.52 -6.69 -1.80
CA THR A 82 -19.90 -8.03 -1.93
C THR A 82 -19.03 -8.21 -3.18
N SER A 83 -18.88 -7.15 -3.97
CA SER A 83 -18.04 -7.09 -5.18
C SER A 83 -17.18 -5.83 -5.24
N LYS A 84 -17.16 -5.00 -4.19
CA LYS A 84 -16.42 -3.74 -4.18
C LYS A 84 -15.79 -3.47 -2.81
N ALA A 85 -14.47 -3.45 -2.79
CA ALA A 85 -13.64 -3.10 -1.66
C ALA A 85 -13.41 -1.58 -1.57
N LEU A 86 -12.80 -1.13 -0.47
CA LEU A 86 -12.43 0.26 -0.27
C LEU A 86 -11.03 0.38 0.33
N TYR A 87 -10.22 1.26 -0.22
CA TYR A 87 -9.04 1.78 0.45
C TYR A 87 -9.44 2.87 1.46
N THR A 88 -8.89 2.80 2.67
CA THR A 88 -9.28 3.61 3.82
C THR A 88 -8.12 3.81 4.80
N ALA A 89 -8.31 4.67 5.80
CA ALA A 89 -7.38 4.83 6.90
C ALA A 89 -8.03 4.46 8.24
N LEU A 90 -7.27 3.76 9.07
CA LEU A 90 -7.53 3.57 10.49
C LEU A 90 -6.85 4.72 11.23
N CYS A 91 -7.63 5.60 11.85
CA CYS A 91 -7.11 6.81 12.49
C CYS A 91 -7.15 6.72 14.02
N ASN A 92 -6.26 7.46 14.67
CA ASN A 92 -6.35 7.76 16.11
C ASN A 92 -7.29 8.95 16.36
N GLU A 93 -7.54 9.27 17.63
CA GLU A 93 -8.44 10.35 18.04
C GLU A 93 -7.96 11.74 17.59
N GLU A 94 -6.66 11.90 17.32
CA GLU A 94 -6.03 13.11 16.77
C GLU A 94 -6.08 13.17 15.23
N GLY A 95 -6.70 12.18 14.57
CA GLY A 95 -6.84 12.09 13.12
C GLY A 95 -5.58 11.63 12.38
N GLY A 96 -4.53 11.23 13.10
CA GLY A 96 -3.33 10.64 12.53
C GLY A 96 -3.53 9.17 12.14
N ILE A 97 -2.78 8.69 11.16
CA ILE A 97 -2.98 7.38 10.52
C ILE A 97 -2.26 6.29 11.31
N ILE A 98 -3.02 5.47 12.02
CA ILE A 98 -2.54 4.24 12.67
C ILE A 98 -2.10 3.24 11.61
N ASP A 99 -2.93 3.05 10.59
CA ASP A 99 -2.62 2.29 9.38
C ASP A 99 -3.48 2.72 8.19
N ASP A 100 -2.99 2.52 6.98
CA ASP A 100 -3.79 2.56 5.75
C ASP A 100 -4.04 1.13 5.26
N LEU A 101 -5.28 0.83 4.87
CA LEU A 101 -5.71 -0.55 4.63
C LEU A 101 -6.76 -0.64 3.52
N VAL A 102 -6.97 -1.86 3.01
CA VAL A 102 -8.09 -2.18 2.13
C VAL A 102 -9.09 -3.03 2.91
N ILE A 103 -10.37 -2.66 2.88
CA ILE A 103 -11.47 -3.42 3.48
C ILE A 103 -12.35 -4.05 2.40
N TYR A 104 -12.66 -5.33 2.57
CA TYR A 104 -13.56 -6.12 1.74
C TYR A 104 -14.82 -6.47 2.53
N LYS A 105 -16.00 -6.29 1.93
CA LYS A 105 -17.25 -6.82 2.48
C LYS A 105 -17.49 -8.21 1.90
N LEU A 106 -17.15 -9.26 2.64
CA LEU A 106 -17.29 -10.65 2.16
C LEU A 106 -18.75 -11.11 2.19
N ALA A 107 -19.49 -10.71 3.23
CA ALA A 107 -20.93 -10.88 3.39
C ALA A 107 -21.54 -9.68 4.12
N ASP A 108 -22.85 -9.67 4.38
CA ASP A 108 -23.51 -8.54 5.08
C ASP A 108 -22.96 -8.30 6.49
N ASP A 109 -22.55 -9.37 7.15
CA ASP A 109 -22.03 -9.43 8.51
C ASP A 109 -20.59 -9.98 8.57
N ASN A 110 -19.83 -9.92 7.47
CA ASN A 110 -18.43 -10.35 7.41
C ASN A 110 -17.58 -9.37 6.58
N TYR A 111 -16.55 -8.81 7.22
CA TYR A 111 -15.61 -7.88 6.63
C TYR A 111 -14.18 -8.35 6.86
N LEU A 112 -13.33 -8.23 5.83
CA LEU A 112 -11.91 -8.54 5.87
C LEU A 112 -11.10 -7.26 5.71
N LEU A 113 -10.29 -6.92 6.71
CA LEU A 113 -9.37 -5.78 6.68
C LEU A 113 -7.96 -6.30 6.36
N VAL A 114 -7.39 -5.83 5.26
CA VAL A 114 -6.03 -6.15 4.81
C VAL A 114 -5.10 -5.00 5.20
N VAL A 115 -4.31 -5.22 6.26
CA VAL A 115 -3.46 -4.23 6.95
C VAL A 115 -1.98 -4.43 6.65
N ASN A 116 -1.17 -3.39 6.87
CA ASN A 116 0.27 -3.48 6.65
C ASN A 116 0.94 -4.49 7.60
N ALA A 117 1.89 -5.27 7.09
CA ALA A 117 2.62 -6.32 7.81
C ALA A 117 3.21 -5.88 9.16
N ALA A 118 3.81 -4.68 9.19
CA ALA A 118 4.45 -4.13 10.39
C ALA A 118 3.43 -3.68 11.46
N ASN A 119 2.18 -3.47 11.07
CA ASN A 119 1.12 -2.93 11.93
C ASN A 119 0.09 -3.99 12.35
N THR A 120 0.11 -5.21 11.80
CA THR A 120 -0.92 -6.24 12.04
C THR A 120 -1.31 -6.42 13.51
N GLU A 121 -0.33 -6.59 14.41
CA GLU A 121 -0.60 -6.77 15.85
C GLU A 121 -1.11 -5.48 16.51
N LYS A 122 -0.58 -4.33 16.09
CA LYS A 122 -1.01 -3.01 16.59
C LYS A 122 -2.46 -2.74 16.20
N ASP A 123 -2.80 -2.97 14.94
CA ASP A 123 -4.13 -2.70 14.38
C ASP A 123 -5.15 -3.65 14.96
N PHE A 124 -4.83 -4.94 15.09
CA PHE A 124 -5.69 -5.91 15.76
C PHE A 124 -6.01 -5.49 17.20
N ASN A 125 -5.00 -5.09 17.97
CA ASN A 125 -5.21 -4.61 19.34
C ASN A 125 -6.02 -3.31 19.39
N TRP A 126 -5.78 -2.40 18.45
CA TRP A 126 -6.54 -1.15 18.32
C TRP A 126 -8.02 -1.41 18.04
N ILE A 127 -8.31 -2.31 17.09
CA ILE A 127 -9.67 -2.71 16.74
C ILE A 127 -10.34 -3.36 17.96
N LEU A 128 -9.68 -4.32 18.62
CA LEU A 128 -10.20 -4.98 19.82
C LEU A 128 -10.57 -3.99 20.93
N LYS A 129 -9.79 -2.92 21.12
CA LYS A 129 -10.05 -1.89 22.14
C LYS A 129 -11.38 -1.16 21.91
N HIS A 130 -11.86 -1.06 20.67
CA HIS A 130 -13.04 -0.27 20.33
C HIS A 130 -14.32 -1.10 20.16
N LYS A 131 -14.25 -2.44 20.30
CA LYS A 131 -15.39 -3.32 20.02
C LYS A 131 -16.47 -3.37 21.09
N GLU A 132 -16.20 -2.93 22.33
CA GLU A 132 -17.05 -3.19 23.51
C GLU A 132 -18.53 -2.80 23.35
N LYS A 133 -18.83 -1.80 22.51
CA LYS A 133 -20.19 -1.30 22.25
C LYS A 133 -20.91 -1.99 21.09
N PHE A 134 -20.27 -2.95 20.44
CA PHE A 134 -20.75 -3.61 19.23
C PHE A 134 -20.78 -5.12 19.44
N ASP A 135 -21.85 -5.78 19.00
CA ASP A 135 -21.92 -7.23 18.99
C ASP A 135 -21.22 -7.78 17.74
N VAL A 136 -19.90 -7.87 17.87
CA VAL A 136 -18.96 -8.31 16.84
C VAL A 136 -17.91 -9.26 17.39
N GLU A 137 -17.47 -10.16 16.53
CA GLU A 137 -16.26 -10.96 16.71
C GLU A 137 -15.14 -10.38 15.83
N VAL A 138 -13.93 -10.36 16.35
CA VAL A 138 -12.74 -9.85 15.65
C VAL A 138 -11.65 -10.91 15.77
N GLN A 139 -11.16 -11.40 14.64
CA GLN A 139 -10.12 -12.43 14.58
C GLN A 139 -8.96 -11.98 13.70
N ASN A 140 -7.74 -12.28 14.12
CA ASN A 140 -6.59 -12.21 13.22
C ASN A 140 -6.51 -13.53 12.46
N VAL A 141 -6.80 -13.48 11.16
CA VAL A 141 -6.85 -14.63 10.25
C VAL A 141 -5.66 -14.64 9.28
N SER A 142 -4.62 -13.84 9.53
CA SER A 142 -3.47 -13.70 8.62
C SER A 142 -2.77 -15.04 8.32
N ASN A 143 -2.79 -15.97 9.28
CA ASN A 143 -2.22 -17.31 9.10
C ASN A 143 -3.08 -18.26 8.23
N GLN A 144 -4.23 -17.81 7.73
CA GLN A 144 -5.13 -18.58 6.88
C GLN A 144 -5.05 -18.15 5.42
N TYR A 145 -4.44 -16.99 5.13
CA TYR A 145 -4.39 -16.41 3.80
C TYR A 145 -2.97 -16.46 3.21
N GLY A 146 -2.91 -16.82 1.93
CA GLY A 146 -1.83 -16.43 1.04
C GLY A 146 -2.27 -15.25 0.19
N GLN A 147 -1.39 -14.29 -0.05
CA GLN A 147 -1.66 -13.11 -0.87
C GLN A 147 -0.57 -12.90 -1.92
N LEU A 148 -0.98 -12.92 -3.19
CA LEU A 148 -0.10 -12.66 -4.33
C LEU A 148 -0.57 -11.42 -5.08
N ALA A 149 0.36 -10.64 -5.63
CA ALA A 149 0.03 -9.52 -6.51
C ALA A 149 0.66 -9.74 -7.89
N ILE A 150 -0.18 -9.83 -8.92
CA ILE A 150 0.24 -9.91 -10.32
C ILE A 150 -0.04 -8.58 -11.00
N GLN A 151 0.99 -7.93 -11.52
CA GLN A 151 0.97 -6.51 -11.86
C GLN A 151 1.68 -6.26 -13.18
N GLY A 152 1.14 -5.37 -14.00
CA GLY A 152 1.71 -4.96 -15.28
C GLY A 152 0.67 -4.87 -16.39
N PRO A 153 1.00 -4.23 -17.52
CA PRO A 153 0.04 -3.96 -18.60
C PRO A 153 -0.56 -5.22 -19.25
N LYS A 154 0.07 -6.39 -19.08
CA LYS A 154 -0.43 -7.67 -19.61
C LYS A 154 -1.06 -8.58 -18.54
N ALA A 155 -1.08 -8.15 -17.27
CA ALA A 155 -1.55 -8.95 -16.15
C ALA A 155 -3.05 -9.31 -16.30
N ARG A 156 -3.87 -8.37 -16.76
CA ARG A 156 -5.31 -8.59 -16.97
C ARG A 156 -5.61 -9.63 -18.03
N ASP A 157 -4.95 -9.54 -19.18
CA ASP A 157 -5.14 -10.49 -20.26
C ASP A 157 -4.76 -11.91 -19.82
N LEU A 158 -3.66 -12.03 -19.07
CA LEU A 158 -3.24 -13.32 -18.52
C LEU A 158 -4.26 -13.86 -17.52
N ILE A 159 -4.67 -13.06 -16.51
CA ILE A 159 -5.64 -13.54 -15.52
C ILE A 159 -6.97 -13.92 -16.16
N ASN A 160 -7.47 -13.14 -17.13
CA ASN A 160 -8.69 -13.46 -17.86
C ASN A 160 -8.60 -14.78 -18.65
N GLN A 161 -7.41 -15.21 -19.06
CA GLN A 161 -7.20 -16.51 -19.71
C GLN A 161 -7.16 -17.68 -18.71
N LEU A 162 -6.82 -17.40 -17.44
CA LEU A 162 -6.59 -18.42 -16.41
C LEU A 162 -7.81 -18.70 -15.53
N VAL A 163 -8.84 -17.85 -15.59
CA VAL A 163 -10.06 -17.96 -14.78
C VAL A 163 -11.29 -18.15 -15.67
N ASP A 164 -12.33 -18.77 -15.12
CA ASP A 164 -13.59 -19.03 -15.83
C ASP A 164 -14.56 -17.81 -15.82
N GLU A 165 -14.17 -16.71 -15.21
CA GLU A 165 -14.96 -15.48 -15.10
C GLU A 165 -14.41 -14.37 -15.98
N ASP A 166 -15.30 -13.54 -16.55
CA ASP A 166 -14.86 -12.33 -17.26
C ASP A 166 -14.37 -11.28 -16.26
N VAL A 167 -13.10 -10.90 -16.41
CA VAL A 167 -12.43 -9.86 -15.61
C VAL A 167 -11.97 -8.67 -16.46
N THR A 168 -12.28 -8.62 -17.77
CA THR A 168 -11.74 -7.59 -18.67
C THR A 168 -12.19 -6.19 -18.27
N GLU A 169 -13.42 -6.07 -17.75
CA GLU A 169 -14.01 -4.78 -17.36
C GLU A 169 -13.95 -4.48 -15.84
N MET A 170 -13.30 -5.34 -15.05
CA MET A 170 -13.17 -5.10 -13.60
C MET A 170 -12.44 -3.80 -13.29
N LYS A 171 -13.04 -2.95 -12.47
CA LYS A 171 -12.51 -1.63 -12.09
C LYS A 171 -11.74 -1.70 -10.78
N MET A 172 -10.96 -0.64 -10.51
CA MET A 172 -10.23 -0.49 -9.25
C MET A 172 -11.10 -0.73 -8.02
N PHE A 173 -10.64 -1.66 -7.19
CA PHE A 173 -11.29 -2.19 -5.99
C PHE A 173 -12.55 -3.02 -6.22
N GLU A 174 -12.89 -3.38 -7.46
CA GLU A 174 -13.85 -4.47 -7.70
C GLU A 174 -13.18 -5.81 -7.44
N PHE A 175 -13.92 -6.75 -6.85
CA PHE A 175 -13.43 -8.08 -6.57
C PHE A 175 -14.50 -9.14 -6.81
N LYS A 176 -14.04 -10.37 -7.02
CA LYS A 176 -14.86 -11.57 -7.17
C LYS A 176 -14.42 -12.60 -6.14
N GLN A 177 -15.37 -13.35 -5.59
CA GLN A 177 -15.12 -14.39 -4.58
C GLN A 177 -15.34 -15.77 -5.20
N GLY A 178 -14.54 -16.76 -4.80
CA GLY A 178 -14.71 -18.14 -5.26
C GLY A 178 -14.25 -18.37 -6.70
N VAL A 179 -13.41 -17.47 -7.24
CA VAL A 179 -12.85 -17.61 -8.58
C VAL A 179 -11.92 -18.83 -8.60
N LYS A 180 -12.04 -19.68 -9.62
CA LYS A 180 -11.15 -20.83 -9.80
C LYS A 180 -9.85 -20.38 -10.45
N LEU A 181 -8.72 -20.68 -9.79
CA LEU A 181 -7.38 -20.42 -10.32
C LEU A 181 -6.46 -21.57 -9.90
N PHE A 182 -5.85 -22.25 -10.86
CA PHE A 182 -5.04 -23.47 -10.64
C PHE A 182 -5.73 -24.50 -9.71
N GLY A 183 -7.05 -24.63 -9.78
CA GLY A 183 -7.86 -25.55 -8.98
C GLY A 183 -8.16 -25.10 -7.54
N ALA A 184 -7.63 -23.96 -7.09
CA ALA A 184 -7.96 -23.33 -5.82
C ALA A 184 -9.16 -22.37 -5.99
N ASN A 185 -9.84 -22.03 -4.88
CA ASN A 185 -10.81 -20.94 -4.83
C ASN A 185 -10.10 -19.69 -4.29
N VAL A 186 -10.20 -18.58 -5.00
CA VAL A 186 -9.56 -17.33 -4.61
C VAL A 186 -10.55 -16.17 -4.54
N ILE A 187 -10.20 -15.16 -3.74
CA ILE A 187 -10.73 -13.81 -3.92
C ILE A 187 -9.79 -13.12 -4.92
N LEU A 188 -10.34 -12.71 -6.05
CA LEU A 188 -9.61 -12.00 -7.09
C LEU A 188 -10.02 -10.53 -7.05
N SER A 189 -9.09 -9.65 -6.72
CA SER A 189 -9.31 -8.21 -6.55
C SER A 189 -8.55 -7.43 -7.62
N GLN A 190 -9.23 -6.53 -8.34
CA GLN A 190 -8.52 -5.58 -9.20
C GLN A 190 -7.98 -4.46 -8.30
N SER A 191 -6.74 -4.63 -7.87
CA SER A 191 -6.02 -3.75 -6.96
C SER A 191 -4.52 -3.91 -7.17
N GLY A 192 -3.73 -3.01 -6.59
CA GLY A 192 -2.29 -3.01 -6.79
C GLY A 192 -1.58 -1.83 -6.15
N TYR A 193 -0.26 -1.96 -6.09
CA TYR A 193 0.64 -1.01 -5.45
C TYR A 193 1.79 -0.57 -6.38
N THR A 194 1.54 -0.59 -7.69
CA THR A 194 2.58 -0.41 -8.72
C THR A 194 2.33 0.77 -9.64
N GLY A 195 1.08 1.25 -9.73
CA GLY A 195 0.64 2.22 -10.73
C GLY A 195 0.28 1.62 -12.09
N GLU A 196 0.51 0.32 -12.28
CA GLU A 196 0.02 -0.43 -13.44
C GLU A 196 -1.33 -1.10 -13.15
N ASP A 197 -1.92 -1.66 -14.20
CA ASP A 197 -3.03 -2.61 -14.07
C ASP A 197 -2.54 -3.91 -13.41
N GLY A 198 -3.47 -4.68 -12.86
CA GLY A 198 -3.13 -5.90 -12.14
C GLY A 198 -4.22 -6.36 -11.19
N PHE A 199 -3.93 -7.48 -10.54
CA PHE A 199 -4.80 -8.12 -9.58
C PHE A 199 -4.03 -8.53 -8.33
N GLU A 200 -4.74 -8.55 -7.22
CA GLU A 200 -4.34 -9.25 -6.01
C GLU A 200 -5.20 -10.52 -5.85
N ILE A 201 -4.54 -11.60 -5.47
CA ILE A 201 -5.10 -12.94 -5.36
C ILE A 201 -4.97 -13.35 -3.89
N TYR A 202 -6.11 -13.50 -3.22
CA TYR A 202 -6.17 -14.02 -1.86
C TYR A 202 -6.66 -15.45 -1.91
N CYS A 203 -5.90 -16.37 -1.33
CA CYS A 203 -6.16 -17.80 -1.37
C CYS A 203 -6.00 -18.41 0.02
N ASN A 204 -6.43 -19.66 0.18
CA ASN A 204 -6.04 -20.42 1.37
C ASN A 204 -4.52 -20.52 1.40
N ILE A 205 -3.92 -20.34 2.58
CA ILE A 205 -2.46 -20.36 2.76
C ILE A 205 -1.79 -21.60 2.15
N ASP A 206 -2.45 -22.76 2.19
CA ASP A 206 -1.94 -24.02 1.64
C ASP A 206 -1.92 -24.07 0.10
N ASP A 207 -2.71 -23.22 -0.56
CA ASP A 207 -2.76 -23.13 -2.03
C ASP A 207 -1.74 -22.13 -2.62
N THR A 208 -1.09 -21.33 -1.77
CA THR A 208 -0.20 -20.22 -2.17
C THR A 208 0.90 -20.66 -3.11
N GLU A 209 1.64 -21.71 -2.74
CA GLU A 209 2.77 -22.24 -3.54
C GLU A 209 2.33 -22.75 -4.90
N LYS A 210 1.20 -23.46 -4.94
CA LYS A 210 0.63 -23.99 -6.17
C LYS A 210 0.24 -22.88 -7.15
N ILE A 211 -0.40 -21.82 -6.66
CA ILE A 211 -0.80 -20.68 -7.49
C ILE A 211 0.45 -19.91 -7.96
N TRP A 212 1.41 -19.68 -7.07
CA TRP A 212 2.67 -19.02 -7.39
C TRP A 212 3.41 -19.74 -8.52
N ASP A 213 3.68 -21.03 -8.37
CA ASP A 213 4.40 -21.80 -9.37
C ASP A 213 3.61 -21.92 -10.68
N GLY A 214 2.28 -22.09 -10.60
CA GLY A 214 1.41 -22.09 -11.77
C GLY A 214 1.48 -20.79 -12.58
N LEU A 215 1.53 -19.62 -11.92
CA LEU A 215 1.68 -18.33 -12.60
C LEU A 215 3.06 -18.18 -13.26
N LEU A 216 4.11 -18.72 -12.64
CA LEU A 216 5.47 -18.64 -13.18
C LEU A 216 5.67 -19.45 -14.47
N GLU A 217 4.77 -20.40 -14.78
CA GLU A 217 4.77 -21.10 -16.08
C GLU A 217 4.42 -20.17 -17.26
N TYR A 218 3.87 -18.97 -17.01
CA TYR A 218 3.41 -18.02 -18.02
C TYR A 218 4.39 -16.86 -18.29
N ASN A 219 5.69 -17.09 -18.14
CA ASN A 219 6.75 -16.08 -18.30
C ASN A 219 6.57 -14.82 -17.42
N VAL A 220 5.95 -14.99 -16.25
CA VAL A 220 5.80 -13.93 -15.26
C VAL A 220 7.09 -13.78 -14.47
N MET A 221 7.56 -12.55 -14.25
CA MET A 221 8.77 -12.28 -13.49
C MET A 221 8.48 -12.26 -11.98
N PRO A 222 9.12 -13.08 -11.14
CA PRO A 222 9.03 -12.90 -9.70
C PRO A 222 9.76 -11.61 -9.28
N CYS A 223 9.12 -10.79 -8.48
CA CYS A 223 9.59 -9.47 -8.08
C CYS A 223 9.67 -9.34 -6.56
N GLY A 224 10.75 -8.72 -6.08
CA GLY A 224 11.00 -8.47 -4.67
C GLY A 224 10.59 -7.08 -4.19
N LEU A 225 10.77 -6.85 -2.89
CA LEU A 225 10.43 -5.60 -2.21
C LEU A 225 11.16 -4.36 -2.77
N GLY A 226 12.37 -4.53 -3.30
CA GLY A 226 13.11 -3.42 -3.90
C GLY A 226 12.40 -2.87 -5.15
N ALA A 227 11.91 -3.76 -6.03
CA ALA A 227 11.10 -3.35 -7.17
C ALA A 227 9.77 -2.74 -6.70
N ARG A 228 9.10 -3.35 -5.72
CA ARG A 228 7.84 -2.83 -5.14
C ARG A 228 7.98 -1.38 -4.65
N ASP A 229 9.05 -1.06 -3.92
CA ASP A 229 9.30 0.30 -3.42
C ASP A 229 9.59 1.31 -4.54
N THR A 230 10.32 0.91 -5.59
CA THR A 230 10.54 1.79 -6.74
C THR A 230 9.26 2.04 -7.55
N LEU A 231 8.42 1.02 -7.74
CA LEU A 231 7.18 1.09 -8.52
C LEU A 231 6.14 1.99 -7.83
N ARG A 232 5.91 1.76 -6.53
CA ARG A 232 4.96 2.55 -5.72
C ARG A 232 5.38 4.02 -5.65
N LEU A 233 6.69 4.29 -5.54
CA LEU A 233 7.19 5.65 -5.41
C LEU A 233 7.05 6.41 -6.72
N GLU A 234 7.30 5.77 -7.87
CA GLU A 234 6.99 6.35 -9.18
C GLU A 234 5.49 6.62 -9.34
N ALA A 235 4.62 5.72 -8.86
CA ALA A 235 3.18 5.93 -8.87
C ALA A 235 2.71 7.03 -7.89
N GLY A 236 3.59 7.52 -7.02
CA GLY A 236 3.27 8.51 -5.99
C GLY A 236 2.42 7.95 -4.84
N LEU A 237 2.48 6.63 -4.63
CA LEU A 237 1.76 5.92 -3.57
C LEU A 237 2.53 5.98 -2.25
N PRO A 238 1.85 6.28 -1.14
CA PRO A 238 2.50 6.41 0.16
C PRO A 238 2.79 5.04 0.79
N LEU A 239 3.78 4.98 1.68
CA LEU A 239 4.13 3.81 2.49
C LEU A 239 3.97 4.14 3.98
N HIS A 240 3.23 3.32 4.73
CA HIS A 240 3.13 3.47 6.19
C HIS A 240 4.49 3.33 6.88
N GLY A 241 4.71 4.12 7.93
CA GLY A 241 5.98 4.24 8.63
C GLY A 241 6.97 5.20 7.97
N GLN A 242 6.65 5.72 6.77
CA GLN A 242 7.42 6.73 6.06
C GLN A 242 6.55 7.93 5.68
N ASP A 243 5.62 7.73 4.74
CA ASP A 243 4.78 8.79 4.18
C ASP A 243 3.49 8.98 4.98
N LEU A 244 3.07 7.95 5.73
CA LEU A 244 1.92 7.94 6.64
C LEU A 244 2.38 7.45 8.01
N THR A 245 1.93 8.12 9.06
CA THR A 245 2.22 7.77 10.45
C THR A 245 1.07 8.27 11.34
N GLU A 246 1.10 7.89 12.62
CA GLU A 246 0.15 8.36 13.63
C GLU A 246 0.22 9.88 13.90
N SER A 247 1.22 10.56 13.35
CA SER A 247 1.38 12.02 13.39
C SER A 247 1.02 12.73 12.09
N ILE A 248 0.61 11.99 11.06
CA ILE A 248 0.27 12.48 9.73
C ILE A 248 -1.18 12.14 9.45
N THR A 249 -2.00 13.14 9.17
CA THR A 249 -3.41 12.91 8.83
C THR A 249 -3.58 12.51 7.35
N PRO A 250 -4.74 11.94 6.95
CA PRO A 250 -5.06 11.70 5.54
C PRO A 250 -4.93 12.94 4.63
N TYR A 251 -5.19 14.14 5.15
CA TYR A 251 -5.04 15.39 4.38
C TYR A 251 -3.58 15.77 4.17
N GLU A 252 -2.74 15.60 5.18
CA GLU A 252 -1.30 15.85 5.08
C GLU A 252 -0.63 14.80 4.17
N GLY A 253 -0.93 13.52 4.37
CA GLY A 253 -0.40 12.38 3.61
C GLY A 253 -0.89 12.29 2.16
N GLY A 254 -1.77 13.20 1.73
CA GLY A 254 -2.24 13.28 0.36
C GLY A 254 -3.12 12.09 -0.06
N ILE A 255 -3.84 11.51 0.90
CA ILE A 255 -4.87 10.49 0.71
C ILE A 255 -6.25 10.98 1.19
N ALA A 256 -6.48 12.30 1.22
CA ALA A 256 -7.74 12.92 1.66
C ALA A 256 -9.01 12.31 1.03
N PHE A 257 -8.90 11.71 -0.15
CA PHE A 257 -10.01 11.02 -0.81
C PHE A 257 -10.56 9.84 -0.02
N VAL A 258 -9.80 9.26 0.92
CA VAL A 258 -10.24 8.18 1.83
C VAL A 258 -10.82 8.68 3.16
N SER A 259 -10.90 10.00 3.34
CA SER A 259 -11.50 10.61 4.54
C SER A 259 -12.82 11.28 4.19
N LYS A 260 -13.93 10.80 4.78
CA LYS A 260 -15.30 11.27 4.52
C LYS A 260 -15.92 11.89 5.78
N PRO A 261 -15.35 12.96 6.36
CA PRO A 261 -15.80 13.51 7.65
C PRO A 261 -17.16 14.24 7.59
N LEU A 262 -17.79 14.30 6.41
CA LEU A 262 -19.09 14.95 6.21
C LEU A 262 -20.27 13.97 6.16
N ILE A 263 -20.02 12.65 6.25
CA ILE A 263 -21.11 11.67 6.42
C ILE A 263 -21.75 11.84 7.79
N ASP A 264 -22.96 11.32 7.97
CA ASP A 264 -23.68 11.43 9.24
C ASP A 264 -23.03 10.56 10.33
N ALA A 265 -22.59 9.36 9.98
CA ALA A 265 -21.96 8.41 10.92
C ALA A 265 -20.71 8.99 11.59
N ASP A 266 -20.58 8.82 12.90
CA ASP A 266 -19.38 9.21 13.64
C ASP A 266 -18.27 8.17 13.48
N PHE A 267 -17.01 8.61 13.50
CA PHE A 267 -15.85 7.74 13.41
C PHE A 267 -14.63 8.36 14.10
N ILE A 268 -13.65 7.53 14.45
CA ILE A 268 -12.49 7.97 15.21
C ILE A 268 -11.66 9.02 14.43
N GLY A 269 -11.39 10.16 15.08
CA GLY A 269 -10.65 11.28 14.48
C GLY A 269 -11.48 12.19 13.57
N LYS A 270 -12.80 11.95 13.41
CA LYS A 270 -13.68 12.71 12.50
C LYS A 270 -13.61 14.23 12.69
N SER A 271 -13.55 14.73 13.93
CA SER A 271 -13.52 16.16 14.22
C SER A 271 -12.29 16.86 13.63
N VAL A 272 -11.10 16.29 13.81
CA VAL A 272 -9.84 16.83 13.25
C VAL A 272 -9.86 16.77 11.73
N LEU A 273 -10.32 15.66 11.16
CA LEU A 273 -10.40 15.51 9.71
C LEU A 273 -11.45 16.43 9.08
N LYS A 274 -12.53 16.74 9.79
CA LYS A 274 -13.52 17.73 9.37
C LYS A 274 -12.92 19.14 9.33
N ASP A 275 -12.24 19.54 10.40
CA ASP A 275 -11.54 20.84 10.46
C ASP A 275 -10.53 20.99 9.32
N GLN A 276 -9.71 19.96 9.08
CA GLN A 276 -8.76 19.97 7.97
C GLN A 276 -9.43 19.95 6.60
N LYS A 277 -10.65 19.42 6.46
CA LYS A 277 -11.41 19.55 5.21
C LYS A 277 -11.83 20.99 4.94
N GLU A 278 -12.29 21.69 5.99
CA GLU A 278 -12.86 23.03 5.92
C GLU A 278 -11.78 24.12 5.84
N ASN A 279 -10.70 23.96 6.63
CA ASN A 279 -9.65 24.95 6.82
C ASN A 279 -8.33 24.55 6.16
N GLY A 280 -8.18 23.27 5.81
CA GLY A 280 -6.98 22.68 5.21
C GLY A 280 -5.88 22.38 6.22
N ALA A 281 -5.16 21.28 6.00
CA ALA A 281 -4.08 20.82 6.87
C ALA A 281 -2.85 21.76 6.87
N PRO A 282 -2.05 21.81 7.95
CA PRO A 282 -0.89 22.73 8.05
C PRO A 282 0.32 22.28 7.20
N ARG A 283 0.40 20.99 6.87
CA ARG A 283 1.43 20.40 6.01
C ARG A 283 0.80 19.69 4.82
N ARG A 284 1.63 19.34 3.84
CA ARG A 284 1.22 18.49 2.72
C ARG A 284 2.38 17.71 2.15
N THR A 285 2.06 16.51 1.66
CA THR A 285 2.97 15.73 0.84
C THR A 285 3.13 16.33 -0.57
N VAL A 286 4.36 16.27 -1.09
CA VAL A 286 4.74 16.70 -2.45
C VAL A 286 5.66 15.67 -3.10
N GLY A 287 5.67 15.63 -4.43
CA GLY A 287 6.69 14.92 -5.20
C GLY A 287 7.89 15.82 -5.42
N LEU A 288 9.09 15.26 -5.35
CA LEU A 288 10.35 15.94 -5.65
C LEU A 288 11.12 15.21 -6.76
N GLU A 289 11.76 15.98 -7.63
CA GLU A 289 12.79 15.52 -8.56
C GLU A 289 14.10 16.25 -8.21
N LEU A 290 15.16 15.51 -7.87
CA LEU A 290 16.49 16.09 -7.66
C LEU A 290 17.11 16.44 -9.01
N LEU A 291 17.57 17.68 -9.15
CA LEU A 291 18.19 18.22 -10.37
C LEU A 291 19.68 17.87 -10.46
N GLU A 292 20.26 17.40 -9.36
CA GLU A 292 21.68 17.06 -9.24
C GLU A 292 21.88 15.60 -8.85
N LYS A 293 23.10 15.08 -9.06
CA LYS A 293 23.45 13.71 -8.67
C LYS A 293 23.42 13.53 -7.14
N GLY A 294 22.49 12.71 -6.68
CA GLY A 294 22.33 12.22 -5.32
C GLY A 294 21.03 11.45 -5.20
N ILE A 295 20.80 10.79 -4.07
CA ILE A 295 19.53 10.14 -3.77
C ILE A 295 19.05 10.63 -2.42
N ALA A 296 17.84 11.18 -2.40
CA ALA A 296 17.17 11.57 -1.17
C ALA A 296 16.76 10.33 -0.36
N ARG A 297 16.77 10.45 0.98
CA ARG A 297 16.37 9.39 1.91
C ARG A 297 15.47 9.98 2.97
N THR A 298 14.65 9.13 3.59
CA THR A 298 13.78 9.47 4.71
C THR A 298 14.54 10.27 5.78
N GLY A 299 13.90 11.33 6.27
CA GLY A 299 14.43 12.24 7.30
C GLY A 299 15.41 13.30 6.79
N TYR A 300 15.71 13.35 5.48
CA TYR A 300 16.53 14.44 4.94
C TYR A 300 15.74 15.75 4.92
N GLU A 301 16.36 16.82 5.42
CA GLU A 301 15.75 18.15 5.47
C GLU A 301 15.48 18.69 4.06
N VAL A 302 14.30 19.27 3.91
CA VAL A 302 13.89 20.05 2.73
C VAL A 302 13.93 21.53 3.15
N MET A 303 14.67 22.33 2.39
CA MET A 303 14.91 23.74 2.66
C MET A 303 14.50 24.61 1.48
N ASP A 304 14.13 25.86 1.74
CA ASP A 304 14.07 26.87 0.69
C ASP A 304 15.48 27.22 0.16
N LEU A 305 15.57 28.14 -0.81
CA LEU A 305 16.86 28.54 -1.39
C LEU A 305 17.72 29.42 -0.45
N ASP A 306 17.12 29.96 0.62
CA ASP A 306 17.82 30.74 1.65
C ASP A 306 18.36 29.83 2.77
N GLY A 307 18.03 28.54 2.74
CA GLY A 307 18.50 27.52 3.69
C GLY A 307 17.58 27.33 4.90
N ASN A 308 16.38 27.90 4.91
CA ASN A 308 15.42 27.67 5.98
C ASN A 308 14.73 26.31 5.80
N ILE A 309 14.60 25.54 6.88
CA ILE A 309 13.91 24.24 6.84
C ILE A 309 12.40 24.45 6.69
N ILE A 310 11.85 23.85 5.63
CA ILE A 310 10.43 23.92 5.26
C ILE A 310 9.72 22.56 5.34
N GLY A 311 10.48 21.47 5.50
CA GLY A 311 9.94 20.12 5.58
C GLY A 311 11.01 19.04 5.61
N GLU A 312 10.60 17.83 5.31
CA GLU A 312 11.48 16.65 5.29
C GLU A 312 11.08 15.66 4.19
N VAL A 313 12.06 14.91 3.70
CA VAL A 313 11.84 13.77 2.80
C VAL A 313 11.25 12.62 3.59
N THR A 314 10.16 12.05 3.09
CA THR A 314 9.51 10.87 3.67
C THR A 314 9.96 9.58 2.97
N SER A 315 10.05 9.61 1.64
CA SER A 315 10.52 8.50 0.81
C SER A 315 11.44 9.00 -0.30
N GLY A 316 12.44 8.21 -0.71
CA GLY A 316 13.32 8.62 -1.81
C GLY A 316 14.13 7.48 -2.41
N THR A 317 14.17 7.42 -3.75
CA THR A 317 14.94 6.43 -4.50
C THR A 317 15.34 6.94 -5.89
N GLN A 318 16.05 6.11 -6.65
CA GLN A 318 16.24 6.33 -8.08
C GLN A 318 15.14 5.59 -8.85
N SER A 319 14.42 6.31 -9.71
CA SER A 319 13.43 5.75 -10.63
C SER A 319 14.15 4.89 -11.69
N PRO A 320 13.89 3.57 -11.77
CA PRO A 320 14.44 2.73 -12.82
C PRO A 320 13.93 3.11 -14.23
N SER A 321 12.68 3.61 -14.32
CA SER A 321 12.07 4.03 -15.59
C SER A 321 12.75 5.27 -16.19
N SER A 322 12.96 6.32 -15.38
CA SER A 322 13.49 7.60 -15.87
C SER A 322 15.00 7.80 -15.60
N GLY A 323 15.59 7.00 -14.70
CA GLY A 323 16.95 7.19 -14.19
C GLY A 323 17.11 8.37 -13.22
N LYS A 324 16.06 9.17 -12.99
CA LYS A 324 16.06 10.35 -12.13
C LYS A 324 16.00 9.96 -10.64
N SER A 325 16.52 10.83 -9.77
CA SER A 325 16.29 10.70 -8.33
C SER A 325 14.97 11.37 -7.96
N ILE A 326 14.05 10.58 -7.43
CA ILE A 326 12.69 11.01 -7.08
C ILE A 326 12.45 10.81 -5.58
N ALA A 327 11.56 11.62 -5.01
CA ALA A 327 11.20 11.52 -3.61
C ALA A 327 9.77 12.00 -3.34
N LEU A 328 9.22 11.56 -2.20
CA LEU A 328 8.11 12.22 -1.53
C LEU A 328 8.65 12.99 -0.34
N ALA A 329 8.03 14.13 -0.05
CA ALA A 329 8.38 14.96 1.09
C ALA A 329 7.14 15.57 1.73
N MET A 330 7.18 15.78 3.04
CA MET A 330 6.19 16.52 3.80
C MET A 330 6.71 17.95 4.03
N ILE A 331 6.00 18.95 3.51
CA ILE A 331 6.38 20.36 3.65
C ILE A 331 5.26 21.18 4.29
N LYS A 332 5.58 22.34 4.87
CA LYS A 332 4.58 23.34 5.27
C LYS A 332 3.68 23.68 4.08
N ARG A 333 2.37 23.78 4.32
CA ARG A 333 1.38 23.98 3.25
C ARG A 333 1.65 25.23 2.41
N ASP A 334 2.02 26.33 3.06
CA ASP A 334 2.24 27.63 2.40
C ASP A 334 3.54 27.67 1.58
N GLU A 335 4.38 26.63 1.68
CA GLU A 335 5.61 26.50 0.90
C GLU A 335 5.38 25.79 -0.45
N PHE A 336 4.16 25.31 -0.70
CA PHE A 336 3.86 24.64 -1.95
C PHE A 336 3.62 25.60 -3.11
N GLU A 337 4.45 25.44 -4.13
CA GLU A 337 4.20 25.94 -5.47
C GLU A 337 4.76 24.91 -6.48
N MET A 338 3.94 24.49 -7.45
CA MET A 338 4.36 23.49 -8.44
C MET A 338 5.52 24.04 -9.27
N GLY A 339 6.60 23.26 -9.41
CA GLY A 339 7.81 23.68 -10.12
C GLY A 339 8.79 24.52 -9.29
N ARG A 340 8.46 24.89 -8.04
CA ARG A 340 9.37 25.63 -7.16
C ARG A 340 10.67 24.86 -6.93
N GLU A 341 11.79 25.56 -7.10
CA GLU A 341 13.11 25.05 -6.73
C GLU A 341 13.34 25.15 -5.22
N LEU A 342 14.00 24.13 -4.68
CA LEU A 342 14.31 24.00 -3.27
C LEU A 342 15.63 23.22 -3.09
N LEU A 343 16.09 23.11 -1.85
CA LEU A 343 17.28 22.34 -1.50
C LEU A 343 16.91 21.11 -0.67
N VAL A 344 17.56 19.98 -0.95
CA VAL A 344 17.48 18.77 -0.12
C VAL A 344 18.84 18.48 0.48
N GLN A 345 18.89 18.29 1.80
CA GLN A 345 20.11 17.96 2.52
C GLN A 345 20.49 16.49 2.29
N VAL A 346 21.44 16.24 1.37
CA VAL A 346 21.94 14.90 1.07
C VAL A 346 23.32 14.71 1.71
N ARG A 347 23.35 14.06 2.86
CA ARG A 347 24.55 13.86 3.69
C ARG A 347 25.21 15.20 4.05
N LYS A 348 26.30 15.57 3.39
CA LYS A 348 27.06 16.81 3.61
C LYS A 348 26.83 17.87 2.53
N ARG A 349 25.94 17.60 1.56
CA ARG A 349 25.69 18.47 0.40
C ARG A 349 24.24 18.88 0.38
N GLN A 350 23.97 20.12 0.00
CA GLN A 350 22.64 20.59 -0.38
C GLN A 350 22.50 20.41 -1.89
N LEU A 351 21.51 19.65 -2.32
CA LEU A 351 21.25 19.40 -3.73
C LEU A 351 19.98 20.14 -4.15
N LYS A 352 20.03 20.77 -5.32
CA LYS A 352 18.83 21.36 -5.91
C LYS A 352 17.81 20.28 -6.27
N ALA A 353 16.55 20.54 -5.96
CA ALA A 353 15.40 19.77 -6.39
C ALA A 353 14.25 20.70 -6.77
N LYS A 354 13.24 20.16 -7.46
CA LYS A 354 12.02 20.88 -7.82
C LYS A 354 10.79 20.13 -7.34
N ILE A 355 9.75 20.86 -6.95
CA ILE A 355 8.43 20.28 -6.67
C ILE A 355 7.80 19.83 -8.00
N VAL A 356 7.39 18.57 -8.07
CA VAL A 356 6.73 17.92 -9.22
C VAL A 356 5.45 17.22 -8.78
N LYS A 357 4.70 16.68 -9.75
CA LYS A 357 3.59 15.76 -9.45
C LYS A 357 4.12 14.53 -8.70
N LYS A 358 3.35 14.01 -7.75
CA LYS A 358 3.72 12.78 -7.01
C LYS A 358 3.85 11.57 -7.94
N ASN A 359 2.88 11.40 -8.84
CA ASN A 359 2.98 10.40 -9.89
C ASN A 359 3.97 10.89 -10.96
N GLN A 360 5.04 10.12 -11.13
CA GLN A 360 6.16 10.34 -12.04
C GLN A 360 6.31 9.18 -13.03
N ILE A 361 5.25 8.40 -13.27
CA ILE A 361 5.19 7.43 -14.37
C ILE A 361 5.02 8.23 -15.68
N ASP A 362 6.02 8.13 -16.56
CA ASP A 362 5.92 8.59 -17.93
C ASP A 362 5.40 7.42 -18.80
N LYS A 363 4.16 7.53 -19.31
CA LYS A 363 3.55 6.53 -20.19
C LYS A 363 3.92 6.74 -21.66
#